data_AF-A0A2X1ULW8-F1
#
_entry.id   AF-A0A2X1ULW8-F1
#
_cell.length_a   1.000
_cell.length_b   1.000
_cell.length_c   1.000
_cell.angle_alpha   90.00
_cell.angle_beta   90.00
_cell.angle_gamma   90.00
#
_symmetry.space_group_name_H-M   'P 1'
#
loop_
_entity.id
_entity.type
_entity.pdbx_description
1 polymer ?
#
loop_
_entity_poly.entity_id
_entity_poly.type
_entity_poly.pdbx_seq_one_letter_code
_entity_poly.pdbx_strand_id
1 'polypeptide(L)'
;MKHDSQEWRELRNRKLIKWIGDPNAVAFLLDVFNVGEIWDDLIDGDKPVTHHDISVAFTTALIKLPANPFYQAYQAQLSGCMTSGIHAWLDANEYERGNDNDKAYAYVLRVWYMELITLVCELLHGFDYTRAISIEVRRFFTHETLDEYKEKLL
;
A
#
# COMPACT_ATOMS: atom_id res chain seq x y z
N MET A 1 -10.02 -16.81 -3.61
CA MET A 1 -8.54 -16.71 -3.61
C MET A 1 -8.15 -16.05 -2.29
N LYS A 2 -7.24 -16.65 -1.52
CA LYS A 2 -6.81 -16.11 -0.21
C LYS A 2 -6.04 -14.80 -0.42
N HIS A 3 -6.32 -13.77 0.39
CA HIS A 3 -5.56 -12.51 0.34
C HIS A 3 -4.07 -12.79 0.55
N ASP A 4 -3.24 -12.10 -0.23
CA ASP A 4 -1.78 -12.17 -0.18
C ASP A 4 -1.14 -13.56 -0.42
N SER A 5 -1.92 -14.53 -0.94
CA SER A 5 -1.36 -15.75 -1.49
C SER A 5 -0.51 -15.47 -2.73
N GLN A 6 0.32 -16.44 -3.15
CA GLN A 6 1.08 -16.32 -4.40
C GLN A 6 0.16 -16.00 -5.59
N GLU A 7 -0.96 -16.72 -5.74
CA GLU A 7 -1.95 -16.48 -6.79
C GLU A 7 -2.51 -15.04 -6.74
N TRP A 8 -2.75 -14.52 -5.52
CA TRP A 8 -3.23 -13.16 -5.32
C TRP A 8 -2.17 -12.13 -5.70
N ARG A 9 -0.91 -12.33 -5.27
CA ARG A 9 0.22 -11.46 -5.61
C ARG A 9 0.45 -11.42 -7.12
N GLU A 10 0.35 -12.55 -7.81
CA GLU A 10 0.43 -12.61 -9.27
C GLU A 10 -0.72 -11.86 -9.95
N LEU A 11 -1.95 -12.02 -9.45
CA LEU A 11 -3.10 -11.27 -9.98
C LEU A 11 -2.96 -9.77 -9.74
N ARG A 12 -2.54 -9.35 -8.54
CA ARG A 12 -2.23 -7.96 -8.19
C ARG A 12 -1.22 -7.40 -9.18
N ASN A 13 -0.11 -8.09 -9.40
CA ASN A 13 0.94 -7.61 -10.31
C ASN A 13 0.43 -7.47 -11.75
N ARG A 14 -0.36 -8.42 -12.25
CA ARG A 14 -1.00 -8.30 -13.58
C ARG A 14 -1.96 -7.09 -13.67
N LYS A 15 -2.73 -6.83 -12.62
CA LYS A 15 -3.64 -5.68 -12.54
C LYS A 15 -2.86 -4.36 -12.52
N LEU A 16 -1.83 -4.25 -11.70
CA LEU A 16 -0.96 -3.06 -11.66
C LEU A 16 -0.33 -2.80 -13.04
N ILE A 17 0.22 -3.82 -13.70
CA ILE A 17 0.75 -3.69 -15.07
C ILE A 17 -0.32 -3.19 -16.04
N LYS A 18 -1.54 -3.74 -15.97
CA LYS A 18 -2.65 -3.32 -16.83
C LYS A 18 -3.07 -1.86 -16.60
N TRP A 19 -3.14 -1.42 -15.34
CA TRP A 19 -3.60 -0.08 -14.98
C TRP A 19 -2.52 0.99 -15.21
N ILE A 20 -1.25 0.64 -15.02
CA ILE A 20 -0.16 1.61 -14.96
C ILE A 20 0.63 1.62 -16.28
N GLY A 21 0.90 0.47 -16.87
CA GLY A 21 1.67 0.33 -18.11
C GLY A 21 3.18 0.60 -17.98
N ASP A 22 3.58 1.60 -17.18
CA ASP A 22 4.98 1.94 -16.92
C ASP A 22 5.65 0.94 -15.95
N PRO A 23 6.71 0.23 -16.36
CA PRO A 23 7.35 -0.78 -15.53
C PRO A 23 8.09 -0.20 -14.32
N ASN A 24 8.62 1.02 -14.40
CA ASN A 24 9.31 1.66 -13.28
C ASN A 24 8.31 2.10 -12.21
N ALA A 25 7.14 2.59 -12.62
CA ALA A 25 6.04 2.94 -11.72
C ALA A 25 5.46 1.71 -11.01
N VAL A 26 5.29 0.60 -11.73
CA VAL A 26 4.88 -0.68 -11.13
C VAL A 26 5.93 -1.17 -10.13
N ALA A 27 7.21 -1.15 -10.51
CA ALA A 27 8.31 -1.55 -9.62
C ALA A 27 8.35 -0.67 -8.36
N PHE A 28 8.17 0.64 -8.51
CA PHE A 28 8.08 1.59 -7.40
C PHE A 28 6.96 1.20 -6.42
N LEU A 29 5.74 0.95 -6.89
CA LEU A 29 4.63 0.56 -6.00
C LEU A 29 4.89 -0.76 -5.28
N LEU A 30 5.44 -1.75 -5.99
CA LEU A 30 5.75 -3.05 -5.39
C LEU A 30 6.84 -2.94 -4.32
N ASP A 31 7.88 -2.12 -4.57
CA ASP A 31 8.92 -1.84 -3.58
C ASP A 31 8.35 -1.12 -2.35
N VAL A 32 7.46 -0.12 -2.54
CA VAL A 32 6.78 0.56 -1.42
C VAL A 32 5.91 -0.41 -0.63
N PHE A 33 5.12 -1.26 -1.29
CA PHE A 33 4.27 -2.24 -0.61
C PHE A 33 5.10 -3.24 0.20
N ASN A 34 6.21 -3.73 -0.36
CA ASN A 34 7.08 -4.65 0.35
C ASN A 34 7.74 -3.97 1.57
N VAL A 35 8.21 -2.73 1.44
CA VAL A 35 8.75 -1.98 2.58
C VAL A 35 7.68 -1.76 3.65
N GLY A 36 6.45 -1.44 3.25
CA GLY A 36 5.31 -1.29 4.15
C GLY A 36 4.96 -2.58 4.89
N GLU A 37 4.87 -3.72 4.18
CA GLU A 37 4.61 -5.04 4.77
C GLU A 37 5.67 -5.42 5.81
N ILE A 38 6.96 -5.21 5.50
CA ILE A 38 8.04 -5.48 6.46
C ILE A 38 7.99 -4.53 7.66
N TRP A 39 7.61 -3.27 7.46
CA TRP A 39 7.46 -2.33 8.57
C TRP A 39 6.29 -2.73 9.48
N ASP A 40 5.14 -3.09 8.90
CA ASP A 40 3.95 -3.58 9.60
C ASP A 40 4.27 -4.82 10.43
N ASP A 41 4.84 -5.86 9.82
CA ASP A 41 5.22 -7.11 10.49
C ASP A 41 6.21 -6.89 11.66
N LEU A 42 7.11 -5.90 11.54
CA LEU A 42 8.05 -5.55 12.62
C LEU A 42 7.36 -4.86 13.81
N ILE A 43 6.29 -4.10 13.57
CA ILE A 43 5.53 -3.40 14.61
C ILE A 43 4.54 -4.34 15.29
N ASP A 44 3.81 -5.13 14.51
CA ASP A 44 2.81 -6.07 15.02
C ASP A 44 3.45 -7.28 15.71
N GLY A 45 4.61 -7.72 15.20
CA GLY A 45 5.33 -8.87 15.74
C GLY A 45 4.57 -10.20 15.62
N ASP A 46 3.54 -10.25 14.77
CA ASP A 46 2.68 -11.42 14.56
C ASP A 46 3.23 -12.37 13.49
N LYS A 47 4.19 -11.91 12.68
CA LYS A 47 4.89 -12.68 11.65
C LYS A 47 6.40 -12.64 11.82
N PRO A 48 7.10 -13.75 11.50
CA PRO A 48 8.55 -13.78 11.56
C PRO A 48 9.15 -12.96 10.41
N VAL A 49 9.98 -11.97 10.75
CA VAL A 49 10.78 -11.20 9.79
C VAL A 49 12.26 -11.58 9.92
N THR A 50 12.90 -12.01 8.84
CA THR A 50 14.32 -12.41 8.91
C THR A 50 15.26 -11.21 8.82
N HIS A 51 16.51 -11.37 9.26
CA HIS A 51 17.55 -10.33 9.09
C HIS A 51 17.77 -9.98 7.61
N HIS A 52 17.58 -10.94 6.71
CA HIS A 52 17.65 -10.70 5.28
C HIS A 52 16.52 -9.76 4.84
N ASP A 53 15.28 -10.03 5.27
CA ASP A 53 14.11 -9.22 4.89
C ASP A 53 14.25 -7.77 5.35
N ILE A 54 14.70 -7.58 6.60
CA ILE A 54 15.02 -6.26 7.14
C ILE A 54 16.08 -5.57 6.27
N SER A 55 17.19 -6.24 5.98
CA SER A 55 18.29 -5.68 5.18
C SER A 55 17.83 -5.28 3.77
N VAL A 56 16.97 -6.09 3.16
CA VAL A 56 16.39 -5.79 1.84
C VAL A 56 15.42 -4.62 1.91
N ALA A 57 14.54 -4.56 2.92
CA ALA A 57 13.59 -3.47 3.08
C ALA A 57 14.30 -2.13 3.26
N PHE A 58 15.29 -2.05 4.16
CA PHE A 58 16.09 -0.83 4.37
C PHE A 58 16.90 -0.44 3.13
N THR A 59 17.53 -1.40 2.45
CA THR A 59 18.24 -1.12 1.18
C THR A 59 17.27 -0.62 0.10
N THR A 60 16.07 -1.17 0.05
CA THR A 60 15.04 -0.75 -0.90
C THR A 60 14.58 0.67 -0.61
N ALA A 61 14.28 0.97 0.66
CA ALA A 61 13.83 2.29 1.10
C ALA A 61 14.89 3.38 0.89
N LEU A 62 16.16 3.10 1.23
CA LEU A 62 17.23 4.10 1.23
C LEU A 62 17.93 4.26 -0.12
N ILE A 63 17.96 3.21 -0.95
CA ILE A 63 18.77 3.17 -2.18
C ILE A 63 17.91 2.94 -3.41
N LYS A 64 17.11 1.86 -3.44
CA LYS A 64 16.38 1.50 -4.67
C LYS A 64 15.26 2.47 -5.00
N LEU A 65 14.43 2.85 -4.02
CA LEU A 65 13.33 3.79 -4.22
C LEU A 65 13.85 5.16 -4.71
N PRO A 66 14.86 5.79 -4.06
CA PRO A 66 15.44 7.04 -4.58
C PRO A 66 16.10 6.93 -5.95
N ALA A 67 16.55 5.73 -6.35
CA ALA A 67 17.15 5.47 -7.66
C ALA A 67 16.12 5.11 -8.74
N ASN A 68 14.86 4.88 -8.39
CA ASN A 68 13.82 4.51 -9.36
C ASN A 68 13.51 5.71 -10.29
N PRO A 69 13.59 5.55 -11.63
CA PRO A 69 13.38 6.66 -12.56
C PRO A 69 12.01 7.33 -12.47
N PHE A 70 10.96 6.54 -12.23
CA PHE A 70 9.61 7.08 -12.04
C PHE A 70 9.52 7.88 -10.75
N TYR A 71 10.11 7.38 -9.65
CA TYR A 71 10.16 8.11 -8.39
C TYR A 71 10.92 9.44 -8.53
N GLN A 72 12.07 9.45 -9.20
CA GLN A 72 12.84 10.67 -9.45
C GLN A 72 12.05 11.71 -10.25
N ALA A 73 11.27 11.28 -11.23
CA ALA A 73 10.46 12.17 -12.06
C ALA A 73 9.31 12.84 -11.29
N TYR A 74 8.74 12.15 -10.30
CA TYR A 74 7.53 12.58 -9.57
C TYR A 74 7.72 12.68 -8.06
N GLN A 75 8.96 12.85 -7.61
CA GLN A 75 9.34 12.73 -6.20
C GLN A 75 8.48 13.61 -5.29
N ALA A 76 8.28 14.88 -5.64
CA ALA A 76 7.55 15.82 -4.79
C ALA A 76 6.09 15.38 -4.54
N GLN A 77 5.40 14.92 -5.59
CA GLN A 77 4.03 14.45 -5.50
C GLN A 77 3.94 13.12 -4.72
N LEU A 78 4.84 12.18 -5.04
CA LEU A 78 4.86 10.86 -4.42
C LEU A 78 5.25 10.93 -2.95
N SER A 79 6.25 11.74 -2.59
CA SER A 79 6.66 11.93 -1.19
C SER A 79 5.51 12.49 -0.35
N GLY A 80 4.77 13.50 -0.82
CA GLY A 80 3.63 14.04 -0.07
C GLY A 80 2.51 13.02 0.15
N CYS A 81 2.24 12.20 -0.87
CA CYS A 81 1.29 11.09 -0.80
C CYS A 81 1.76 10.03 0.21
N MET A 82 3.00 9.57 0.12
CA MET A 82 3.57 8.59 1.06
C MET A 82 3.60 9.11 2.50
N THR A 83 3.94 10.39 2.73
CA THR A 83 3.88 11.00 4.06
C THR A 83 2.47 10.90 4.64
N SER A 84 1.45 11.23 3.85
CA SER A 84 0.05 11.12 4.29
C SER A 84 -0.34 9.66 4.60
N GLY A 85 0.13 8.70 3.79
CA GLY A 85 -0.11 7.28 4.03
C GLY A 85 0.56 6.75 5.29
N ILE A 86 1.78 7.19 5.60
CA ILE A 86 2.49 6.82 6.84
C ILE A 86 1.70 7.31 8.06
N HIS A 87 1.25 8.57 8.05
CA HIS A 87 0.43 9.11 9.13
C HIS A 87 -0.91 8.36 9.25
N ALA A 88 -1.58 8.07 8.13
CA ALA A 88 -2.83 7.33 8.16
C ALA A 88 -2.67 5.92 8.77
N TRP A 89 -1.59 5.21 8.46
CA TRP A 89 -1.31 3.90 9.06
C TRP A 89 -0.99 4.01 10.55
N LEU A 90 -0.13 4.95 10.96
CA LEU A 90 0.15 5.19 12.38
C LEU A 90 -1.11 5.55 13.17
N ASP A 91 -1.95 6.42 12.62
CA ASP A 91 -3.23 6.80 13.22
C ASP A 91 -4.18 5.59 13.29
N ALA A 92 -4.22 4.74 12.26
CA ALA A 92 -5.02 3.52 12.27
C ALA A 92 -4.60 2.60 13.43
N ASN A 93 -3.31 2.36 13.62
CA ASN A 93 -2.78 1.51 14.69
C ASN A 93 -3.12 2.04 16.09
N GLU A 94 -3.18 3.37 16.27
CA GLU A 94 -3.65 3.96 17.52
C GLU A 94 -5.17 3.83 17.68
N TYR A 95 -5.95 4.05 16.60
CA TYR A 95 -7.40 3.91 16.63
C TYR A 95 -7.88 2.46 16.88
N GLU A 96 -7.12 1.44 16.49
CA GLU A 96 -7.45 0.04 16.76
C GLU A 96 -7.63 -0.26 18.26
N ARG A 97 -6.94 0.48 19.11
CA ARG A 97 -6.97 0.36 20.58
C ARG A 97 -8.14 1.11 21.22
N GLY A 98 -8.89 1.87 20.41
CA GLY A 98 -9.97 2.74 20.83
C GLY A 98 -11.33 2.06 20.95
N ASN A 99 -12.38 2.89 20.92
CA ASN A 99 -13.77 2.43 20.97
C ASN A 99 -14.25 1.91 19.60
N ASP A 100 -15.52 1.47 19.51
CA ASP A 100 -16.09 0.90 18.28
C ASP A 100 -16.05 1.85 17.06
N ASN A 101 -16.20 3.15 17.29
CA ASN A 101 -16.12 4.18 16.27
C ASN A 101 -14.67 4.42 15.83
N ASP A 102 -13.72 4.39 16.78
CA ASP A 102 -12.29 4.48 16.48
C ASP A 102 -11.86 3.31 15.58
N LYS A 103 -12.28 2.08 15.89
CA LYS A 103 -12.03 0.90 15.05
C LYS A 103 -12.60 1.04 13.64
N ALA A 104 -13.72 1.76 13.47
CA ALA A 104 -14.25 2.06 12.14
C ALA A 104 -13.36 3.05 11.36
N TYR A 105 -12.74 4.02 12.04
CA TYR A 105 -11.73 4.88 11.40
C TYR A 105 -10.45 4.13 11.06
N ALA A 106 -9.97 3.26 11.95
CA ALA A 106 -8.82 2.39 11.69
C ALA A 106 -9.02 1.57 10.40
N TYR A 107 -10.21 0.96 10.25
CA TYR A 107 -10.59 0.20 9.06
C TYR A 107 -10.49 0.99 7.74
N VAL A 108 -10.82 2.29 7.77
CA VAL A 108 -10.74 3.16 6.59
C VAL A 108 -9.31 3.63 6.35
N LEU A 109 -8.59 3.98 7.40
CA LEU A 109 -7.24 4.55 7.30
C LEU A 109 -6.18 3.50 6.93
N ARG A 110 -6.31 2.24 7.37
CA ARG A 110 -5.37 1.17 7.04
C ARG A 110 -5.24 0.89 5.54
N VAL A 111 -6.27 1.22 4.75
CA VAL A 111 -6.27 1.04 3.30
C VAL A 111 -5.86 2.30 2.52
N TRP A 112 -5.35 3.32 3.20
CA TRP A 112 -4.94 4.58 2.58
C TRP A 112 -3.95 4.39 1.43
N TYR A 113 -3.07 3.39 1.51
CA TYR A 113 -2.06 3.10 0.47
C TYR A 113 -2.62 2.99 -0.96
N MET A 114 -3.93 2.71 -1.12
CA MET A 114 -4.61 2.73 -2.42
C MET A 114 -4.61 4.12 -3.09
N GLU A 115 -4.50 5.21 -2.34
CA GLU A 115 -4.37 6.57 -2.88
C GLU A 115 -3.04 6.74 -3.62
N LEU A 116 -1.98 6.04 -3.21
CA LEU A 116 -0.70 6.04 -3.94
C LEU A 116 -0.85 5.42 -5.33
N ILE A 117 -1.62 4.33 -5.44
CA ILE A 117 -1.92 3.71 -6.75
C ILE A 117 -2.70 4.68 -7.63
N THR A 118 -3.70 5.35 -7.03
CA THR A 118 -4.54 6.34 -7.73
C THR A 118 -3.69 7.52 -8.22
N LEU A 119 -2.79 8.03 -7.39
CA LEU A 119 -1.86 9.10 -7.76
C LEU A 119 -0.91 8.67 -8.88
N VAL A 120 -0.37 7.45 -8.83
CA VAL A 120 0.49 6.92 -9.91
C VAL A 120 -0.27 6.89 -11.24
N CYS A 121 -1.53 6.46 -11.23
CA CYS A 121 -2.36 6.49 -12.43
C CYS A 121 -2.63 7.92 -12.92
N GLU A 122 -2.88 8.86 -11.99
CA GLU A 122 -3.10 10.27 -12.30
C GLU A 122 -1.89 10.92 -12.98
N LEU A 123 -0.69 10.66 -12.48
CA LEU A 123 0.55 11.20 -13.01
C LEU A 123 0.86 10.69 -14.42
N LEU A 124 0.46 9.45 -14.75
CA LEU A 124 0.75 8.83 -16.05
C LEU A 124 -0.35 9.05 -17.09
N HIS A 125 -1.61 8.99 -16.66
CA HIS A 125 -2.77 8.88 -17.56
C HIS A 125 -3.79 10.01 -17.39
N GLY A 126 -3.68 10.81 -16.33
CA GLY A 126 -4.57 11.91 -16.03
C GLY A 126 -5.96 11.49 -15.51
N PHE A 127 -6.74 12.51 -15.14
CA PHE A 127 -7.99 12.39 -14.38
C PHE A 127 -8.99 11.39 -14.96
N ASP A 128 -9.33 11.50 -16.25
CA ASP A 128 -10.42 10.71 -16.84
C ASP A 128 -10.12 9.21 -16.79
N TYR A 129 -8.88 8.83 -17.08
CA TYR A 129 -8.44 7.44 -16.99
C TYR A 129 -8.47 6.96 -15.54
N THR A 130 -7.84 7.70 -14.63
CA THR A 130 -7.78 7.34 -13.20
C THR A 130 -9.18 7.18 -12.62
N ARG A 131 -10.08 8.13 -12.91
CA ARG A 131 -11.46 8.10 -12.42
C ARG A 131 -12.19 6.86 -12.93
N ALA A 132 -12.00 6.47 -14.19
CA ALA A 132 -12.60 5.28 -14.78
C ALA A 132 -12.18 3.97 -14.08
N ILE A 133 -10.93 3.86 -13.59
CA ILE A 133 -10.41 2.63 -12.97
C ILE A 133 -10.40 2.64 -11.43
N SER A 134 -10.42 3.81 -10.79
CA SER A 134 -10.21 3.94 -9.33
C SER A 134 -11.16 3.11 -8.46
N ILE A 135 -12.42 2.92 -8.87
CA ILE A 135 -13.36 2.07 -8.12
C ILE A 135 -13.02 0.58 -8.26
N GLU A 136 -12.46 0.18 -9.40
CA GLU A 136 -11.94 -1.18 -9.61
C GLU A 136 -10.73 -1.42 -8.72
N VAL A 137 -9.80 -0.45 -8.64
CA VAL A 137 -8.63 -0.51 -7.75
C VAL A 137 -9.08 -0.73 -6.31
N ARG A 138 -9.99 0.11 -5.77
CA ARG A 138 -10.47 -0.02 -4.39
C ARG A 138 -11.10 -1.39 -4.13
N ARG A 139 -12.02 -1.81 -5.00
CA ARG A 139 -12.69 -3.12 -4.88
C ARG A 139 -11.73 -4.30 -4.95
N PHE A 140 -10.60 -4.17 -5.63
CA PHE A 140 -9.61 -5.24 -5.73
C PHE A 140 -8.83 -5.43 -4.43
N PHE A 141 -8.46 -4.34 -3.76
CA PHE A 141 -7.63 -4.38 -2.54
C PHE A 141 -8.45 -4.51 -1.25
N THR A 142 -9.71 -4.05 -1.23
CA THR A 142 -10.63 -4.27 -0.10
C THR A 142 -11.16 -5.70 -0.14
N HIS A 143 -10.77 -6.53 0.83
CA HIS A 143 -11.05 -7.96 0.83
C HIS A 143 -11.76 -8.47 2.09
N GLU A 144 -11.89 -7.63 3.12
CA GLU A 144 -12.59 -7.94 4.37
C GLU A 144 -13.61 -6.85 4.66
N THR A 145 -14.69 -7.20 5.34
CA THR A 145 -15.70 -6.28 5.87
C THR A 145 -15.24 -5.61 7.16
N LEU A 146 -15.93 -4.54 7.57
CA LEU A 146 -15.67 -3.88 8.85
C LEU A 146 -15.85 -4.84 10.04
N ASP A 147 -16.88 -5.70 9.99
CA ASP A 147 -17.17 -6.64 11.08
C ASP A 147 -16.08 -7.71 11.21
N GLU A 148 -15.66 -8.31 10.10
CA GLU A 148 -14.54 -9.28 10.07
C GLU A 148 -13.23 -8.66 10.56
N TYR A 149 -12.99 -7.38 10.25
CA TYR A 149 -11.83 -6.66 10.76
C TYR A 149 -11.91 -6.44 12.27
N LYS A 150 -13.06 -5.97 12.78
CA LYS A 150 -13.28 -5.75 14.22
C LYS A 150 -13.14 -7.05 15.02
N GLU A 151 -13.59 -8.18 14.49
CA GLU A 151 -13.44 -9.50 15.11
C GLU A 151 -11.97 -9.90 15.32
N LYS A 152 -11.06 -9.45 14.45
CA LYS A 152 -9.61 -9.72 14.59
C LYS A 152 -8.92 -8.85 15.64
N LEU A 153 -9.56 -7.75 16.07
CA LEU A 153 -9.05 -6.82 17.08
C LEU A 153 -9.55 -7.14 18.50
N LEU A 154 -10.27 -8.24 18.69
CA LEU A 154 -10.78 -8.72 19.98
C LEU A 154 -9.83 -9.76 20.60
#